data_AF-A0AAV0XIT5-F1
#
_entry.id   AF-A0AAV0XIT5-F1
#
_cell.length_a   1.000
_cell.length_b   1.000
_cell.length_c   1.000
_cell.angle_alpha   90.00
_cell.angle_beta   90.00
_cell.angle_gamma   90.00
#
_symmetry.space_group_name_H-M   'P 1'
#
loop_
_entity.id
_entity.type
_entity.pdbx_description
1 polymer ?
#
loop_
_entity_poly.entity_id
_entity_poly.type
_entity_poly.pdbx_seq_one_letter_code
_entity_poly.pdbx_strand_id
1 'polypeptide(L)'
;MQHQKEDYLSLLSEHLAEDERIYTDLHLPSCSSISNDENSVECPNIMNNFSQLPPSSHDNMSPMPYHLSFEDQNCLKEMLLGWNMEFLYETCLADCIDIEALQSISPSKVEQLLSKYPMGVKIKFKKHIKKLQNKPEEVSDDVMNPSISDDVMNPSTVSTLSFSNAPVPVQSISHMSPQFSLHDVLKNSSHGIMIMNYYKSNKSLNESCRSLMIDLIISSLIEQSISMSVGLADTIAKTIVETFTTELKETYFVRDTDNKAPKGKLYAKFFNKIRSLKNHGLVSQGPSKKCRLEKNCLTRISAAFNDDLVVEENAESYISQLNHEELSWPDIELIWKKTAVYKLKSLKMSATDLHKTWPHYKKPLGYKLVDIDFQCLHKEALNILKEFDDTKLKLIQVINERLKDPANKKLYNYMVENSQITESSKSCIILYLLHAILLPTSKRSFTNSQGKKNIVKFSIQDSQNSFMMIAPTAVEVEEMIKRKYNVGDTIQPCIIIVGTVSEPLEILVFFDGIKYKVFSPIKALDICFKIFHVFNIEYPIESINVWLFIQKLFYNIVNKYDKSCPLVNQVINELKLF
;
A
#
# COMPACT_ATOMS: atom_id res chain seq x y z
N MET A 1 -38.31 -32.93 10.49
CA MET A 1 -37.79 -31.97 9.49
C MET A 1 -38.77 -30.84 9.17
N GLN A 2 -40.07 -31.09 9.05
CA GLN A 2 -41.06 -30.02 8.81
C GLN A 2 -41.32 -29.17 10.07
N HIS A 3 -41.41 -29.81 11.24
CA HIS A 3 -41.63 -29.14 12.53
C HIS A 3 -40.49 -28.20 12.95
N GLN A 4 -39.23 -28.61 12.75
CA GLN A 4 -38.06 -27.76 13.00
C GLN A 4 -37.95 -26.54 12.08
N LYS A 5 -38.62 -26.57 10.92
CA LYS A 5 -38.65 -25.45 9.97
C LYS A 5 -39.73 -24.43 10.36
N GLU A 6 -40.83 -24.90 10.97
CA GLU A 6 -41.88 -24.05 11.51
C GLU A 6 -41.44 -23.34 12.80
N ASP A 7 -40.73 -24.04 13.70
CA ASP A 7 -40.16 -23.45 14.91
C ASP A 7 -39.14 -22.36 14.59
N TYR A 8 -38.31 -22.57 13.55
CA TYR A 8 -37.31 -21.57 13.12
C TYR A 8 -37.95 -20.33 12.46
N LEU A 9 -39.07 -20.51 11.74
CA LEU A 9 -39.82 -19.39 11.15
C LEU A 9 -40.63 -18.61 12.20
N SER A 10 -41.12 -19.30 13.24
CA SER A 10 -41.79 -18.67 14.39
C SER A 10 -40.82 -17.81 15.20
N LEU A 11 -39.61 -18.32 15.47
CA LEU A 11 -38.54 -17.56 16.14
C LEU A 11 -38.05 -16.36 15.32
N LEU A 12 -37.99 -16.49 13.98
CA LEU A 12 -37.67 -15.35 13.11
C LEU A 12 -38.78 -14.28 13.12
N SER A 13 -40.04 -14.70 13.20
CA SER A 13 -41.20 -13.82 13.25
C SER A 13 -41.31 -13.08 14.59
N GLU A 14 -40.96 -13.71 15.71
CA GLU A 14 -40.93 -13.04 17.02
C GLU A 14 -39.80 -12.01 17.12
N HIS A 15 -38.61 -12.31 16.60
CA HIS A 15 -37.51 -11.33 16.57
C HIS A 15 -37.78 -10.14 15.64
N LEU A 16 -38.47 -10.34 14.52
CA LEU A 16 -38.87 -9.23 13.65
C LEU A 16 -39.96 -8.34 14.28
N ALA A 17 -40.82 -8.91 15.12
CA ALA A 17 -41.87 -8.16 15.82
C ALA A 17 -41.37 -7.38 17.05
N GLU A 18 -40.28 -7.82 17.70
CA GLU A 18 -39.60 -7.06 18.76
C GLU A 18 -38.83 -5.86 18.19
N ASP A 19 -38.22 -5.99 17.01
CA ASP A 19 -37.52 -4.89 16.34
C ASP A 19 -38.46 -3.74 15.91
N GLU A 20 -39.72 -4.03 15.53
CA GLU A 20 -40.71 -2.99 15.18
C GLU A 20 -41.30 -2.27 16.41
N ARG A 21 -41.42 -2.95 17.56
CA ARG A 21 -41.98 -2.34 18.79
C ARG A 21 -41.02 -1.40 19.49
N ILE A 22 -39.71 -1.59 19.33
CA ILE A 22 -38.70 -0.72 19.98
C ILE A 22 -38.53 0.60 19.23
N TYR A 23 -38.93 0.69 17.95
CA TYR A 23 -38.82 1.90 17.14
C TYR A 23 -39.97 2.90 17.28
N THR A 24 -41.07 2.52 17.95
CA THR A 24 -42.27 3.38 18.10
C THR A 24 -42.26 4.26 19.37
N ASP A 25 -41.34 4.04 20.32
CA ASP A 25 -41.33 4.69 21.64
C ASP A 25 -40.16 5.67 21.89
N LEU A 26 -39.84 6.52 20.92
CA LEU A 26 -38.93 7.66 21.13
C LEU A 26 -39.56 8.99 20.66
N HIS A 27 -40.50 9.48 21.47
CA HIS A 27 -40.95 10.87 21.43
C HIS A 27 -39.86 11.80 22.00
N LEU A 28 -39.27 12.63 21.13
CA LEU A 28 -38.47 13.79 21.53
C LEU A 28 -39.39 14.95 21.98
N PRO A 29 -39.09 15.65 23.09
CA PRO A 29 -39.84 16.83 23.46
C PRO A 29 -39.39 18.06 22.65
N SER A 30 -40.38 18.73 22.06
CA SER A 30 -40.33 20.04 21.44
C SER A 30 -40.09 21.17 22.44
N CYS A 31 -39.24 22.15 22.11
CA CYS A 31 -39.27 23.46 22.76
C CYS A 31 -39.03 24.57 21.74
N SER A 32 -39.97 25.52 21.72
CA SER A 32 -40.11 26.62 20.79
C SER A 32 -39.61 27.95 21.37
N SER A 33 -39.06 28.78 20.48
CA SER A 33 -39.17 30.26 20.38
C SER A 33 -38.72 31.17 21.53
N ILE A 34 -37.68 31.99 21.27
CA ILE A 34 -37.67 33.45 21.53
C ILE A 34 -36.95 34.15 20.36
N SER A 35 -37.50 35.30 19.96
CA SER A 35 -37.38 36.06 18.72
C SER A 35 -36.32 37.16 18.69
N ASN A 36 -35.89 37.48 17.45
CA ASN A 36 -35.57 38.77 16.81
C ASN A 36 -34.70 39.83 17.51
N ASP A 37 -33.65 40.28 16.82
CA ASP A 37 -33.60 41.67 16.36
C ASP A 37 -32.67 41.85 15.13
N GLU A 38 -33.16 42.62 14.18
CA GLU A 38 -32.52 43.04 12.92
C GLU A 38 -31.53 44.19 13.18
N ASN A 39 -30.44 44.25 12.41
CA ASN A 39 -30.03 45.48 11.73
C ASN A 39 -28.91 45.22 10.71
N SER A 40 -29.24 45.57 9.46
CA SER A 40 -28.38 45.73 8.29
C SER A 40 -27.34 46.85 8.46
N VAL A 41 -26.23 46.80 7.69
CA VAL A 41 -25.77 47.85 6.76
C VAL A 41 -24.40 47.46 6.14
N GLU A 42 -24.24 47.89 4.89
CA GLU A 42 -23.24 47.59 3.86
C GLU A 42 -21.78 48.06 4.10
N CYS A 43 -20.86 47.48 3.31
CA CYS A 43 -19.45 47.87 3.12
C CYS A 43 -19.26 49.32 2.61
N PRO A 44 -18.09 49.96 2.81
CA PRO A 44 -17.07 49.92 1.74
C PRO A 44 -15.57 50.06 2.17
N ASN A 45 -14.70 49.33 1.47
CA ASN A 45 -13.45 49.72 0.76
C ASN A 45 -12.35 50.65 1.36
N ILE A 46 -11.09 50.32 0.96
CA ILE A 46 -9.89 51.17 0.72
C ILE A 46 -8.84 51.32 1.85
N MET A 47 -7.72 50.57 1.66
CA MET A 47 -6.35 51.06 1.37
C MET A 47 -5.51 51.78 2.44
N ASN A 48 -4.26 51.28 2.59
CA ASN A 48 -2.99 51.95 2.93
C ASN A 48 -2.95 52.92 4.14
N ASN A 49 -2.07 52.69 5.12
CA ASN A 49 -0.63 52.98 5.04
C ASN A 49 0.09 52.76 6.38
N PHE A 50 1.40 52.56 6.26
CA PHE A 50 2.47 52.43 7.23
C PHE A 50 2.53 53.49 8.36
N SER A 51 3.11 53.08 9.50
CA SER A 51 4.12 53.77 10.35
C SER A 51 3.92 53.32 11.81
N GLN A 52 4.88 53.16 12.73
CA GLN A 52 6.33 53.30 12.84
C GLN A 52 6.63 52.75 14.25
N LEU A 53 7.84 52.22 14.51
CA LEU A 53 8.58 52.47 15.77
C LEU A 53 10.06 52.04 15.61
N PRO A 54 11.04 52.78 16.17
CA PRO A 54 12.48 52.67 15.90
C PRO A 54 13.26 52.17 17.15
N PRO A 55 14.58 52.42 17.32
CA PRO A 55 15.73 51.97 16.54
C PRO A 55 16.80 51.25 17.42
N SER A 56 17.73 50.50 16.83
CA SER A 56 19.07 50.33 17.45
C SER A 56 20.14 49.95 16.42
N SER A 57 20.98 50.95 16.16
CA SER A 57 22.38 50.95 15.69
C SER A 57 23.15 49.62 15.66
N HIS A 58 23.58 49.21 14.47
CA HIS A 58 24.97 48.84 14.18
C HIS A 58 25.26 49.06 12.69
N ASP A 59 26.29 49.85 12.44
CA ASP A 59 26.74 50.34 11.13
C ASP A 59 27.36 49.26 10.23
N ASN A 60 27.02 49.38 8.94
CA ASN A 60 27.87 49.24 7.74
C ASN A 60 28.39 47.87 7.30
N MET A 61 27.53 47.15 6.58
CA MET A 61 27.83 46.67 5.22
C MET A 61 26.55 46.84 4.38
N SER A 62 26.52 47.81 3.45
CA SER A 62 25.45 47.85 2.44
C SER A 62 25.52 46.58 1.60
N PRO A 63 24.41 45.82 1.45
CA PRO A 63 24.34 44.79 0.43
C PRO A 63 24.26 45.51 -0.91
N MET A 64 25.34 45.44 -1.71
CA MET A 64 25.27 45.75 -3.13
C MET A 64 24.09 44.96 -3.71
N PRO A 65 23.07 45.61 -4.32
CA PRO A 65 22.02 44.87 -4.99
C PRO A 65 22.66 44.13 -6.15
N TYR A 66 22.68 42.80 -6.05
CA TYR A 66 23.19 41.94 -7.10
C TYR A 66 22.31 42.18 -8.34
N HIS A 67 22.86 42.82 -9.36
CA HIS A 67 22.16 43.10 -10.62
C HIS A 67 22.92 42.39 -11.74
N LEU A 68 22.18 41.65 -12.56
CA LEU A 68 22.70 41.03 -13.78
C LEU A 68 23.29 42.11 -14.71
N SER A 69 24.45 41.84 -15.31
CA SER A 69 25.05 42.75 -16.27
C SER A 69 24.14 42.93 -17.50
N PHE A 70 24.26 44.06 -18.21
CA PHE A 70 23.47 44.29 -19.42
C PHE A 70 23.71 43.20 -20.49
N GLU A 71 24.90 42.61 -20.51
CA GLU A 71 25.27 41.52 -21.41
C GLU A 71 24.57 40.20 -21.01
N ASP A 72 24.58 39.85 -19.72
CA ASP A 72 23.88 38.66 -19.21
C ASP A 72 22.36 38.75 -19.39
N GLN A 73 21.80 39.95 -19.23
CA GLN A 73 20.38 40.23 -19.46
C GLN A 73 20.00 39.96 -20.92
N ASN A 74 20.81 40.44 -21.88
CA ASN A 74 20.55 40.21 -23.30
C ASN A 74 20.71 38.73 -23.68
N CYS A 75 21.77 38.06 -23.23
CA CYS A 75 21.98 36.64 -23.50
C CYS A 75 20.86 35.77 -22.90
N LEU A 76 20.39 36.10 -21.70
CA LEU A 76 19.25 35.44 -21.07
C LEU A 76 17.97 35.64 -21.90
N LYS A 77 17.71 36.87 -22.36
CA LYS A 77 16.53 37.19 -23.19
C LYS A 77 16.53 36.41 -24.49
N GLU A 78 17.65 36.39 -25.21
CA GLU A 78 17.79 35.64 -26.47
C GLU A 78 17.61 34.14 -26.28
N MET A 79 18.14 33.58 -25.19
CA MET A 79 17.99 32.15 -24.88
C MET A 79 16.53 31.78 -24.59
N LEU A 80 15.82 32.60 -23.79
CA LEU A 80 14.41 32.37 -23.50
C LEU A 80 13.52 32.57 -24.73
N LEU A 81 13.87 33.52 -25.60
CA LEU A 81 13.24 33.69 -26.90
C LEU A 81 13.42 32.43 -27.78
N GLY A 82 14.64 31.88 -27.83
CA GLY A 82 14.93 30.63 -28.54
C GLY A 82 14.20 29.40 -28.00
N TRP A 83 13.73 29.45 -26.74
CA TRP A 83 12.88 28.40 -26.15
C TRP A 83 11.38 28.66 -26.32
N ASN A 84 11.01 29.75 -26.97
CA ASN A 84 9.65 30.26 -27.08
C ASN A 84 9.01 30.49 -25.69
N MET A 85 9.79 31.05 -24.76
CA MET A 85 9.45 31.31 -23.36
C MET A 85 9.90 32.69 -22.87
N GLU A 86 9.94 33.69 -23.75
CA GLU A 86 10.35 35.07 -23.40
C GLU A 86 9.53 35.65 -22.23
N PHE A 87 8.27 35.23 -22.06
CA PHE A 87 7.42 35.64 -20.92
C PHE A 87 7.96 35.25 -19.53
N LEU A 88 9.00 34.42 -19.45
CA LEU A 88 9.71 34.10 -18.20
C LEU A 88 10.85 35.08 -17.88
N TYR A 89 11.20 35.97 -18.81
CA TYR A 89 12.33 36.88 -18.68
C TYR A 89 12.27 37.73 -17.41
N GLU A 90 11.14 38.39 -17.14
CA GLU A 90 10.97 39.21 -15.94
C GLU A 90 11.07 38.39 -14.64
N THR A 91 10.62 37.12 -14.66
CA THR A 91 10.73 36.24 -13.49
C THR A 91 12.18 35.84 -13.24
N CYS A 92 12.94 35.52 -14.29
CA CYS A 92 14.36 35.22 -14.16
C CYS A 92 15.16 36.47 -13.72
N LEU A 93 14.83 37.65 -14.22
CA LEU A 93 15.46 38.91 -13.81
C LEU A 93 15.17 39.24 -12.34
N ALA A 94 13.92 39.08 -11.89
CA ALA A 94 13.53 39.37 -10.50
C ALA A 94 14.32 38.52 -9.49
N ASP A 95 14.62 37.26 -9.86
CA ASP A 95 15.40 36.34 -9.05
C ASP A 95 16.91 36.34 -9.40
N CYS A 96 17.36 37.31 -10.21
CA CYS A 96 18.77 37.50 -10.62
C CYS A 96 19.42 36.24 -11.21
N ILE A 97 18.69 35.52 -12.06
CA ILE A 97 19.11 34.27 -12.68
C ILE A 97 19.87 34.55 -13.99
N ASP A 98 21.20 34.37 -14.00
CA ASP A 98 22.04 34.35 -15.20
C ASP A 98 22.05 32.96 -15.89
N ILE A 99 22.76 32.86 -17.02
CA ILE A 99 22.91 31.62 -17.77
C ILE A 99 23.65 30.55 -16.98
N GLU A 100 24.66 30.92 -16.19
CA GLU A 100 25.44 30.00 -15.36
C GLU A 100 24.57 29.40 -14.24
N ALA A 101 23.75 30.22 -13.61
CA ALA A 101 22.74 29.81 -12.64
C ALA A 101 21.72 28.85 -13.27
N LEU A 102 21.30 29.08 -14.51
CA LEU A 102 20.42 28.16 -15.25
C LEU A 102 21.09 26.83 -15.61
N GLN A 103 22.40 26.82 -15.91
CA GLN A 103 23.15 25.59 -16.10
C GLN A 103 23.26 24.78 -14.81
N SER A 104 23.37 25.46 -13.66
CA SER A 104 23.54 24.82 -12.35
C SER A 104 22.24 24.64 -11.54
N ILE A 105 21.08 25.04 -12.09
CA ILE A 105 19.81 25.04 -11.35
C ILE A 105 19.32 23.60 -11.08
N SER A 106 18.98 23.32 -9.82
CA SER A 106 18.44 22.02 -9.43
C SER A 106 16.94 21.93 -9.75
N PRO A 107 16.39 20.71 -9.96
CA PRO A 107 14.96 20.54 -10.25
C PRO A 107 14.03 21.13 -9.20
N SER A 108 14.44 21.19 -7.92
CA SER A 108 13.63 21.79 -6.84
C SER A 108 13.62 23.31 -6.91
N LYS A 109 14.73 23.93 -7.32
CA LYS A 109 14.83 25.39 -7.50
C LYS A 109 14.02 25.87 -8.71
N VAL A 110 13.94 25.06 -9.78
CA VAL A 110 13.04 25.33 -10.92
C VAL A 110 11.58 25.39 -10.49
N GLU A 111 11.14 24.48 -9.61
CA GLU A 111 9.77 24.48 -9.09
C GLU A 111 9.46 25.72 -8.24
N GLN A 112 10.48 26.25 -7.55
CA GLN A 112 10.39 27.48 -6.75
C GLN A 112 10.34 28.72 -7.65
N LEU A 113 11.28 28.85 -8.60
CA LEU A 113 11.34 29.95 -9.58
C LEU A 113 10.03 30.07 -10.38
N LEU A 114 9.47 28.93 -10.79
CA LEU A 114 8.25 28.90 -11.61
C LEU A 114 6.97 28.66 -10.80
N SER A 115 6.98 28.90 -9.49
CA SER A 115 5.86 28.59 -8.58
C SER A 115 4.52 29.19 -9.03
N LYS A 116 4.54 30.38 -9.65
CA LYS A 116 3.36 31.11 -10.16
C LYS A 116 2.86 30.63 -11.53
N TYR A 117 3.59 29.74 -12.21
CA TYR A 117 3.27 29.31 -13.58
C TYR A 117 2.63 27.91 -13.63
N PRO A 118 1.75 27.63 -14.61
CA PRO A 118 1.12 26.32 -14.78
C PRO A 118 2.14 25.19 -14.97
N MET A 119 1.75 23.97 -14.56
CA MET A 119 2.60 22.76 -14.64
C MET A 119 3.21 22.52 -16.03
N GLY A 120 2.47 22.83 -17.10
CA GLY A 120 2.96 22.69 -18.48
C GLY A 120 4.18 23.56 -18.80
N VAL A 121 4.26 24.77 -18.24
CA VAL A 121 5.42 25.66 -18.40
C VAL A 121 6.62 25.08 -17.66
N LYS A 122 6.42 24.60 -16.42
CA LYS A 122 7.47 23.98 -15.61
C LYS A 122 8.10 22.76 -16.30
N ILE A 123 7.27 21.91 -16.89
CA ILE A 123 7.73 20.72 -17.62
C ILE A 123 8.57 21.11 -18.84
N LYS A 124 8.09 22.06 -19.65
CA LYS A 124 8.81 22.50 -20.86
C LYS A 124 10.11 23.19 -20.47
N PHE A 125 10.11 24.09 -19.49
CA PHE A 125 11.32 24.78 -19.02
C PHE A 125 12.37 23.78 -18.51
N LYS A 126 11.95 22.82 -17.68
CA LYS A 126 12.82 21.73 -17.18
C LYS A 126 13.42 20.88 -18.30
N LYS A 127 12.68 20.68 -19.40
CA LYS A 127 13.20 19.98 -20.59
C LYS A 127 14.30 20.79 -21.29
N HIS A 128 14.17 22.11 -21.37
CA HIS A 128 15.20 22.97 -21.95
C HIS A 128 16.46 23.05 -21.08
N ILE A 129 16.32 23.17 -19.75
CA ILE A 129 17.46 23.14 -18.81
C ILE A 129 18.24 21.82 -18.91
N LYS A 130 17.56 20.69 -19.00
CA LYS A 130 18.22 19.39 -19.21
C LYS A 130 18.99 19.30 -20.53
N LYS A 131 18.51 19.98 -21.58
CA LYS A 131 19.25 20.06 -22.85
C LYS A 131 20.48 20.96 -22.72
N LEU A 132 20.35 22.07 -21.98
CA LEU A 132 21.44 23.00 -21.71
C LEU A 132 22.58 22.33 -20.91
N GLN A 133 22.23 21.53 -19.90
CA GLN A 133 23.18 20.76 -19.07
C GLN A 133 23.90 19.62 -19.81
N ASN A 134 23.43 19.24 -21.00
CA ASN A 134 23.91 18.08 -21.76
C ASN A 134 24.76 18.46 -22.99
N LYS A 135 25.08 19.74 -23.22
CA LYS A 135 26.00 20.15 -24.31
C LYS A 135 27.46 19.99 -23.84
N PRO A 136 28.31 19.21 -24.55
CA PRO A 136 29.76 19.25 -24.36
C PRO A 136 30.35 20.54 -24.96
N GLU A 137 31.35 21.12 -24.29
CA GLU A 137 32.13 22.28 -24.76
C GLU A 137 32.87 21.93 -26.07
N GLU A 138 32.64 22.71 -27.13
CA GLU A 138 33.50 22.74 -28.31
C GLU A 138 34.58 23.80 -28.07
N VAL A 139 35.84 23.36 -28.04
CA VAL A 139 37.02 24.25 -28.13
C VAL A 139 37.27 24.49 -29.61
N SER A 140 37.15 25.76 -30.01
CA SER A 140 37.68 26.33 -31.24
C SER A 140 39.17 26.59 -31.11
N ASP A 141 39.96 26.09 -32.06
CA ASP A 141 41.22 26.71 -32.48
C ASP A 141 41.32 26.59 -34.00
N ASP A 142 41.89 27.64 -34.58
CA ASP A 142 41.74 28.13 -35.95
C ASP A 142 42.47 27.37 -37.07
N VAL A 143 42.14 27.79 -38.30
CA VAL A 143 42.94 27.78 -39.55
C VAL A 143 42.68 26.64 -40.57
N MET A 144 41.64 26.85 -41.37
CA MET A 144 41.63 26.99 -42.84
C MET A 144 42.64 26.18 -43.71
N ASN A 145 42.11 25.10 -44.32
CA ASN A 145 42.09 24.74 -45.76
C ASN A 145 43.39 24.36 -46.54
N PRO A 146 43.28 23.67 -47.70
CA PRO A 146 42.58 22.40 -47.99
C PRO A 146 43.43 21.45 -48.90
N SER A 147 42.86 20.32 -49.33
CA SER A 147 42.98 19.72 -50.70
C SER A 147 43.49 18.28 -50.82
N ILE A 148 42.57 17.41 -51.29
CA ILE A 148 42.69 16.52 -52.47
C ILE A 148 43.32 15.11 -52.32
N SER A 149 42.44 14.11 -52.60
CA SER A 149 42.65 12.77 -53.25
C SER A 149 43.59 11.76 -52.59
N ASP A 150 43.51 10.45 -52.77
CA ASP A 150 42.53 9.47 -53.27
C ASP A 150 43.18 8.09 -52.93
N ASP A 151 42.37 7.04 -52.97
CA ASP A 151 42.74 5.71 -53.50
C ASP A 151 43.42 4.60 -52.64
N VAL A 152 42.64 3.50 -52.55
CA VAL A 152 42.92 2.13 -53.06
C VAL A 152 43.49 1.05 -52.12
N MET A 153 42.62 0.05 -51.89
CA MET A 153 42.74 -1.42 -51.93
C MET A 153 44.10 -2.15 -51.69
N ASN A 154 44.02 -3.10 -50.75
CA ASN A 154 44.60 -4.46 -50.62
C ASN A 154 44.93 -5.23 -51.94
N PRO A 155 45.50 -6.48 -51.94
CA PRO A 155 46.23 -7.32 -50.94
C PRO A 155 47.42 -8.14 -51.56
N SER A 156 48.09 -9.05 -50.81
CA SER A 156 48.76 -10.32 -51.24
C SER A 156 49.38 -11.06 -50.02
N THR A 157 49.00 -12.31 -49.62
CA THR A 157 49.50 -13.67 -50.05
C THR A 157 51.03 -13.82 -50.02
N VAL A 158 51.71 -14.91 -49.59
CA VAL A 158 51.51 -16.30 -49.13
C VAL A 158 52.88 -16.76 -48.56
N SER A 159 52.95 -17.69 -47.60
CA SER A 159 53.95 -18.79 -47.60
C SER A 159 53.70 -19.84 -46.50
N THR A 160 53.59 -21.07 -46.98
CA THR A 160 53.44 -22.39 -46.33
C THR A 160 54.69 -22.85 -45.59
N LEU A 161 54.53 -23.67 -44.54
CA LEU A 161 55.36 -24.84 -44.24
C LEU A 161 54.59 -25.81 -43.30
N SER A 162 54.59 -27.08 -43.69
CA SER A 162 53.88 -28.21 -43.10
C SER A 162 54.80 -29.09 -42.23
N PHE A 163 54.30 -29.61 -41.10
CA PHE A 163 54.71 -30.92 -40.57
C PHE A 163 53.58 -31.53 -39.71
N SER A 164 53.25 -32.78 -40.03
CA SER A 164 52.21 -33.61 -39.41
C SER A 164 52.72 -34.31 -38.15
N ASN A 165 51.86 -34.47 -37.14
CA ASN A 165 51.84 -35.66 -36.27
C ASN A 165 50.50 -35.79 -35.50
N ALA A 166 50.14 -37.05 -35.23
CA ALA A 166 48.87 -37.67 -34.88
C ALA A 166 48.03 -37.08 -33.69
N PRO A 167 46.73 -37.43 -33.59
CA PRO A 167 45.81 -36.90 -32.57
C PRO A 167 45.84 -37.72 -31.27
N VAL A 168 45.86 -37.02 -30.13
CA VAL A 168 45.63 -37.56 -28.79
C VAL A 168 44.25 -37.07 -28.30
N PRO A 169 43.42 -37.89 -27.62
CA PRO A 169 42.01 -37.57 -27.40
C PRO A 169 41.79 -36.52 -26.32
N VAL A 170 40.87 -35.61 -26.62
CA VAL A 170 40.33 -34.58 -25.72
C VAL A 170 39.55 -35.26 -24.58
N GLN A 171 40.09 -35.22 -23.36
CA GLN A 171 39.28 -35.45 -22.16
C GLN A 171 38.41 -34.23 -21.90
N SER A 172 37.11 -34.45 -21.97
CA SER A 172 36.06 -33.49 -21.66
C SER A 172 36.11 -33.16 -20.16
N ILE A 173 36.65 -31.99 -19.81
CA ILE A 173 36.45 -31.42 -18.47
C ILE A 173 35.00 -30.92 -18.44
N SER A 174 34.10 -31.77 -17.94
CA SER A 174 32.76 -31.35 -17.56
C SER A 174 32.87 -30.35 -16.42
N HIS A 175 32.46 -29.11 -16.65
CA HIS A 175 32.18 -28.13 -15.60
C HIS A 175 31.07 -28.69 -14.68
N MET A 176 31.44 -29.42 -13.63
CA MET A 176 30.53 -29.74 -12.54
C MET A 176 30.33 -28.48 -11.70
N SER A 177 29.20 -27.81 -11.89
CA SER A 177 28.71 -26.85 -10.91
C SER A 177 28.51 -27.56 -9.56
N PRO A 178 28.92 -26.98 -8.43
CA PRO A 178 28.75 -27.60 -7.13
C PRO A 178 27.26 -27.82 -6.85
N GLN A 179 26.84 -29.08 -6.80
CA GLN A 179 25.46 -29.45 -6.57
C GLN A 179 25.15 -29.25 -5.09
N PHE A 180 24.40 -28.20 -4.77
CA PHE A 180 23.89 -27.96 -3.42
C PHE A 180 22.90 -29.05 -3.03
N SER A 181 23.16 -29.76 -1.93
CA SER A 181 22.28 -30.80 -1.37
C SER A 181 21.73 -30.36 -0.03
N LEU A 182 20.43 -30.02 0.02
CA LEU A 182 19.75 -29.60 1.25
C LEU A 182 19.80 -30.68 2.33
N HIS A 183 19.66 -31.94 1.91
CA HIS A 183 19.64 -33.08 2.80
C HIS A 183 20.98 -33.25 3.55
N ASP A 184 22.10 -33.00 2.88
CA ASP A 184 23.42 -33.09 3.51
C ASP A 184 23.65 -31.94 4.49
N VAL A 185 23.20 -30.73 4.14
CA VAL A 185 23.23 -29.57 5.05
C VAL A 185 22.45 -29.84 6.34
N LEU A 186 21.29 -30.49 6.23
CA LEU A 186 20.47 -30.81 7.40
C LEU A 186 21.03 -31.98 8.22
N LYS A 187 21.56 -33.03 7.60
CA LYS A 187 22.15 -34.17 8.31
C LYS A 187 23.44 -33.84 9.03
N ASN A 188 24.24 -32.92 8.49
CA ASN A 188 25.53 -32.54 9.08
C ASN A 188 25.39 -31.57 10.26
N SER A 189 24.16 -31.17 10.64
CA SER A 189 23.90 -30.27 11.75
C SER A 189 22.94 -30.88 12.77
N SER A 190 23.25 -30.76 14.06
CA SER A 190 22.34 -31.14 15.14
C SER A 190 20.98 -30.44 15.04
N HIS A 191 20.99 -29.15 14.71
CA HIS A 191 19.78 -28.36 14.48
C HIS A 191 19.02 -28.86 13.24
N GLY A 192 19.72 -29.27 12.19
CA GLY A 192 19.11 -29.80 10.97
C GLY A 192 18.37 -31.12 11.23
N ILE A 193 18.96 -32.02 12.03
CA ILE A 193 18.30 -33.26 12.47
C ILE A 193 17.06 -32.95 13.31
N MET A 194 17.14 -31.97 14.22
CA MET A 194 15.98 -31.54 15.02
C MET A 194 14.84 -31.01 14.14
N ILE A 195 15.16 -30.23 13.09
CA ILE A 195 14.17 -29.72 12.13
C ILE A 195 13.50 -30.89 11.38
N MET A 196 14.28 -31.87 10.92
CA MET A 196 13.73 -33.05 10.24
C MET A 196 12.82 -33.87 11.16
N ASN A 197 13.20 -34.06 12.42
CA ASN A 197 12.38 -34.77 13.39
C ASN A 197 11.11 -33.99 13.75
N TYR A 198 11.22 -32.68 13.93
CA TYR A 198 10.05 -31.81 14.15
C TYR A 198 9.05 -31.95 12.99
N TYR A 199 9.51 -31.92 11.75
CA TYR A 199 8.65 -32.08 10.58
C TYR A 199 7.99 -33.45 10.50
N LYS A 200 8.72 -34.52 10.83
CA LYS A 200 8.16 -35.89 10.86
C LYS A 200 6.97 -35.99 11.81
N SER A 201 7.07 -35.34 12.97
CA SER A 201 6.02 -35.36 14.00
C SER A 201 4.87 -34.41 13.70
N ASN A 202 5.14 -33.18 13.26
CA ASN A 202 4.13 -32.12 13.13
C ASN A 202 3.59 -31.94 11.70
N LYS A 203 4.23 -32.56 10.71
CA LYS A 203 3.93 -32.41 9.26
C LYS A 203 3.97 -30.96 8.75
N SER A 204 4.47 -30.03 9.54
CA SER A 204 4.66 -28.62 9.19
C SER A 204 5.91 -28.09 9.89
N LEU A 205 6.49 -27.00 9.40
CA LEU A 205 7.57 -26.29 10.11
C LEU A 205 6.99 -25.06 10.81
N ASN A 206 7.46 -24.76 12.02
CA ASN A 206 7.18 -23.47 12.66
C ASN A 206 8.20 -22.40 12.21
N GLU A 207 7.96 -21.13 12.58
CA GLU A 207 8.83 -20.02 12.20
C GLU A 207 10.27 -20.16 12.71
N SER A 208 10.47 -20.77 13.88
CA SER A 208 11.80 -21.03 14.45
C SER A 208 12.57 -22.06 13.63
N CYS A 209 11.94 -23.19 13.27
CA CYS A 209 12.52 -24.20 12.40
C CYS A 209 12.90 -23.63 11.03
N ARG A 210 12.01 -22.81 10.43
CA ARG A 210 12.28 -22.13 9.15
C ARG A 210 13.49 -21.20 9.25
N SER A 211 13.58 -20.39 10.30
CA SER A 211 14.71 -19.46 10.47
C SER A 211 16.03 -20.20 10.63
N LEU A 212 16.05 -21.22 11.50
CA LEU A 212 17.23 -22.06 11.74
C LEU A 212 17.66 -22.80 10.48
N MET A 213 16.73 -23.39 9.74
CA MET A 213 17.02 -24.06 8.47
C MET A 213 17.71 -23.10 7.49
N ILE A 214 17.17 -21.89 7.33
CA ILE A 214 17.76 -20.89 6.43
C ILE A 214 19.15 -20.46 6.92
N ASP A 215 19.36 -20.36 8.23
CA ASP A 215 20.70 -20.07 8.79
C ASP A 215 21.72 -21.16 8.46
N LEU A 216 21.34 -22.43 8.58
CA LEU A 216 22.17 -23.57 8.21
C LEU A 216 22.52 -23.58 6.73
N ILE A 217 21.52 -23.38 5.86
CA ILE A 217 21.72 -23.29 4.41
C ILE A 217 22.69 -22.15 4.08
N ILE A 218 22.48 -20.96 4.64
CA ILE A 218 23.34 -19.81 4.34
C ILE A 218 24.75 -20.03 4.89
N SER A 219 24.90 -20.60 6.10
CA SER A 219 26.23 -20.92 6.64
C SER A 219 26.98 -21.89 5.73
N SER A 220 26.33 -22.98 5.29
CA SER A 220 26.91 -23.95 4.35
C SER A 220 27.36 -23.29 3.03
N LEU A 221 26.54 -22.39 2.46
CA LEU A 221 26.90 -21.70 1.22
C LEU A 221 28.12 -20.79 1.41
N ILE A 222 28.21 -20.10 2.56
CA ILE A 222 29.34 -19.23 2.88
C ILE A 222 30.62 -20.06 3.10
N GLU A 223 30.53 -21.18 3.84
CA GLU A 223 31.65 -22.10 4.08
C GLU A 223 32.20 -22.67 2.76
N GLN A 224 31.31 -23.00 1.83
CA GLN A 224 31.67 -23.49 0.49
C GLN A 224 32.06 -22.37 -0.49
N SER A 225 32.09 -21.11 -0.03
CA SER A 225 32.37 -19.93 -0.87
C SER A 225 31.46 -19.78 -2.10
N ILE A 226 30.22 -20.29 -2.00
CA ILE A 226 29.22 -20.20 -3.07
C ILE A 226 28.48 -18.86 -2.98
N SER A 227 28.52 -18.08 -4.06
CA SER A 227 27.77 -16.83 -4.14
C SER A 227 26.27 -17.07 -4.42
N MET A 228 25.39 -16.34 -3.73
CA MET A 228 23.95 -16.44 -3.95
C MET A 228 23.53 -15.75 -5.24
N SER A 229 23.11 -16.53 -6.22
CA SER A 229 22.44 -16.04 -7.44
C SER A 229 20.91 -16.17 -7.34
N VAL A 230 20.18 -15.45 -8.18
CA VAL A 230 18.71 -15.57 -8.30
C VAL A 230 18.31 -17.00 -8.68
N GLY A 231 19.06 -17.64 -9.59
CA GLY A 231 18.80 -19.02 -10.01
C GLY A 231 19.05 -20.02 -8.87
N LEU A 232 20.15 -19.86 -8.13
CA LEU A 232 20.45 -20.71 -6.99
C LEU A 232 19.39 -20.58 -5.90
N ALA A 233 18.96 -19.35 -5.58
CA ALA A 233 17.91 -19.13 -4.60
C ALA A 233 16.57 -19.78 -5.01
N ASP A 234 16.24 -19.77 -6.30
CA ASP A 234 15.06 -20.45 -6.84
C ASP A 234 15.16 -21.97 -6.71
N THR A 235 16.32 -22.55 -7.05
CA THR A 235 16.58 -23.99 -6.90
C THR A 235 16.49 -24.42 -5.44
N ILE A 236 17.16 -23.71 -4.52
CA ILE A 236 17.09 -24.02 -3.08
C ILE A 236 15.64 -23.95 -2.59
N ALA A 237 14.88 -22.93 -2.97
CA ALA A 237 13.49 -22.81 -2.57
C ALA A 237 12.63 -23.98 -3.09
N LYS A 238 12.86 -24.45 -4.32
CA LYS A 238 12.20 -25.66 -4.87
C LYS A 238 12.59 -26.91 -4.07
N THR A 239 13.88 -27.12 -3.81
CA THR A 239 14.36 -28.27 -3.04
C THR A 239 13.80 -28.29 -1.61
N ILE A 240 13.62 -27.13 -0.98
CA ILE A 240 12.96 -27.04 0.33
C ILE A 240 11.52 -27.54 0.25
N VAL A 241 10.75 -27.11 -0.76
CA VAL A 241 9.34 -27.55 -0.93
C VAL A 241 9.26 -29.04 -1.29
N GLU A 242 10.19 -29.55 -2.08
CA GLU A 242 10.30 -30.99 -2.38
C GLU A 242 10.60 -31.82 -1.12
N THR A 243 11.39 -31.27 -0.19
CA THR A 243 11.75 -31.93 1.08
C THR A 243 10.64 -31.80 2.14
N PHE A 244 9.99 -30.63 2.18
CA PHE A 244 8.96 -30.27 3.14
C PHE A 244 7.70 -29.85 2.37
N THR A 245 6.88 -30.84 1.98
CA THR A 245 5.78 -30.69 1.03
C THR A 245 4.69 -29.71 1.44
N THR A 246 4.60 -29.37 2.72
CA THR A 246 3.63 -28.40 3.26
C THR A 246 4.13 -26.96 3.21
N GLU A 247 5.39 -26.74 2.83
CA GLU A 247 5.96 -25.40 2.77
C GLU A 247 5.66 -24.71 1.43
N LEU A 248 5.56 -23.38 1.47
CA LEU A 248 5.37 -22.57 0.27
C LEU A 248 6.70 -22.04 -0.24
N LYS A 249 6.97 -22.24 -1.54
CA LYS A 249 8.18 -21.72 -2.23
C LYS A 249 8.39 -20.23 -1.96
N GLU A 250 7.31 -19.45 -2.01
CA GLU A 250 7.33 -18.01 -1.85
C GLU A 250 7.76 -17.52 -0.46
N THR A 251 7.64 -18.37 0.57
CA THR A 251 8.20 -18.11 1.90
C THR A 251 9.71 -17.92 1.83
N TYR A 252 10.37 -18.68 0.94
CA TYR A 252 11.83 -18.69 0.81
C TYR A 252 12.31 -17.79 -0.31
N PHE A 253 11.62 -17.81 -1.46
CA PHE A 253 12.02 -17.05 -2.63
C PHE A 253 10.86 -16.76 -3.59
N VAL A 254 10.71 -15.49 -3.97
CA VAL A 254 9.85 -15.05 -5.08
C VAL A 254 10.60 -14.03 -5.91
N ARG A 255 10.54 -14.19 -7.23
CA ARG A 255 10.90 -13.15 -8.18
C ARG A 255 9.63 -12.67 -8.86
N ASP A 256 9.30 -11.42 -8.65
CA ASP A 256 8.18 -10.74 -9.28
C ASP A 256 8.72 -10.07 -10.57
N THR A 257 7.98 -10.17 -11.67
CA THR A 257 8.38 -9.63 -12.98
C THR A 257 8.53 -8.12 -12.95
N ASP A 258 7.74 -7.45 -12.11
CA ASP A 258 7.71 -5.98 -12.00
C ASP A 258 8.69 -5.43 -10.95
N ASN A 259 9.15 -6.29 -10.01
CA ASN A 259 10.08 -5.92 -8.95
C ASN A 259 11.51 -6.39 -9.25
N LYS A 260 12.45 -5.42 -9.28
CA LYS A 260 13.88 -5.73 -9.47
C LYS A 260 14.51 -6.51 -8.31
N ALA A 261 13.94 -6.45 -7.11
CA ALA A 261 14.48 -7.11 -5.91
C ALA A 261 13.66 -8.37 -5.57
N PRO A 262 14.29 -9.55 -5.46
CA PRO A 262 13.62 -10.76 -5.01
C PRO A 262 13.05 -10.62 -3.58
N LYS A 263 11.89 -11.24 -3.34
CA LYS A 263 11.25 -11.38 -2.03
C LYS A 263 11.52 -12.78 -1.45
N GLY A 264 11.15 -12.97 -0.19
CA GLY A 264 11.38 -14.22 0.56
C GLY A 264 12.58 -14.13 1.48
N LYS A 265 12.72 -15.12 2.37
CA LYS A 265 13.72 -15.10 3.44
C LYS A 265 15.14 -15.37 2.96
N LEU A 266 15.33 -16.21 1.94
CA LEU A 266 16.65 -16.75 1.58
C LEU A 266 17.59 -15.68 1.02
N TYR A 267 17.17 -14.99 -0.05
CA TYR A 267 18.00 -14.03 -0.77
C TYR A 267 18.39 -12.84 0.13
N ALA A 268 17.41 -12.23 0.81
CA ALA A 268 17.66 -11.11 1.71
C ALA A 268 18.58 -11.47 2.89
N LYS A 269 18.35 -12.63 3.53
CA LYS A 269 19.13 -13.06 4.69
C LYS A 269 20.58 -13.38 4.32
N PHE A 270 20.84 -13.96 3.14
CA PHE A 270 22.20 -14.20 2.66
C PHE A 270 23.00 -12.90 2.53
N PHE A 271 22.47 -11.91 1.80
CA PHE A 271 23.19 -10.64 1.59
C PHE A 271 23.32 -9.82 2.88
N ASN A 272 22.36 -9.92 3.79
CA ASN A 272 22.49 -9.30 5.12
C ASN A 272 23.59 -9.96 5.95
N LYS A 273 23.72 -11.29 5.92
CA LYS A 273 24.79 -12.03 6.63
C LYS A 273 26.16 -11.73 6.03
N ILE A 274 26.30 -11.72 4.71
CA ILE A 274 27.54 -11.28 4.03
C ILE A 274 27.90 -9.84 4.41
N ARG A 275 26.92 -8.92 4.45
CA ARG A 275 27.17 -7.53 4.87
C ARG A 275 27.63 -7.45 6.32
N SER A 276 27.01 -8.20 7.22
CA SER A 276 27.44 -8.28 8.63
C SER A 276 28.87 -8.79 8.74
N LEU A 277 29.21 -9.89 8.06
CA LEU A 277 30.58 -10.42 8.05
C LEU A 277 31.60 -9.42 7.49
N LYS A 278 31.26 -8.68 6.43
CA LYS A 278 32.09 -7.59 5.88
C LYS A 278 32.29 -6.44 6.86
N ASN A 279 31.23 -6.06 7.59
CA ASN A 279 31.31 -5.01 8.61
C ASN A 279 32.19 -5.41 9.79
N HIS A 280 32.25 -6.70 10.12
CA HIS A 280 33.13 -7.25 11.15
C HIS A 280 34.51 -7.68 10.62
N GLY A 281 34.85 -7.38 9.36
CA GLY A 281 36.16 -7.69 8.78
C GLY A 281 36.41 -9.18 8.48
N LEU A 282 35.39 -10.04 8.59
CA LEU A 282 35.51 -11.49 8.37
C LEU A 282 35.44 -11.87 6.88
N VAL A 283 35.03 -10.96 6.01
CA VAL A 283 34.94 -11.14 4.55
C VAL A 283 35.43 -9.87 3.86
N SER A 284 36.16 -10.02 2.74
CA SER A 284 36.77 -8.90 2.01
C SER A 284 35.75 -7.87 1.48
N GLN A 285 36.09 -6.58 1.57
CA GLN A 285 35.28 -5.49 1.01
C GLN A 285 35.52 -5.39 -0.50
N GLY A 286 34.47 -5.66 -1.27
CA GLY A 286 34.39 -5.22 -2.68
C GLY A 286 33.68 -3.87 -2.78
N PRO A 287 33.90 -3.09 -3.86
CA PRO A 287 33.31 -1.77 -4.04
C PRO A 287 31.77 -1.87 -4.08
N SER A 288 31.11 -1.25 -3.10
CA SER A 288 29.65 -1.26 -2.99
C SER A 288 29.03 -0.22 -3.93
N LYS A 289 28.46 -0.66 -5.07
CA LYS A 289 27.55 0.19 -5.86
C LYS A 289 26.20 0.33 -5.15
N LYS A 290 25.87 1.52 -4.66
CA LYS A 290 24.53 1.87 -4.18
C LYS A 290 23.60 2.04 -5.38
N CYS A 291 22.73 1.06 -5.65
CA CYS A 291 21.55 1.29 -6.48
C CYS A 291 20.41 1.83 -5.59
N ARG A 292 20.10 3.12 -5.76
CA ARG A 292 18.95 3.76 -5.14
C ARG A 292 17.88 3.93 -6.21
N LEU A 293 16.76 3.22 -6.08
CA LEU A 293 15.55 3.45 -6.87
C LEU A 293 14.41 3.62 -5.87
N GLU A 294 13.95 4.85 -5.74
CA GLU A 294 12.67 5.15 -5.12
C GLU A 294 11.59 4.94 -6.19
N LYS A 295 10.54 4.17 -5.86
CA LYS A 295 9.33 4.12 -6.67
C LYS A 295 8.12 4.18 -5.75
N ASN A 296 7.27 5.17 -6.00
CA ASN A 296 5.89 5.15 -5.55
C ASN A 296 5.21 3.95 -6.22
N CYS A 297 4.67 3.04 -5.42
CA CYS A 297 3.82 1.97 -5.90
C CYS A 297 2.39 2.33 -5.51
N LEU A 298 1.61 2.81 -6.49
CA LEU A 298 0.16 2.95 -6.38
C LEU A 298 -0.43 1.56 -6.11
N THR A 299 -1.25 1.44 -5.07
CA THR A 299 -2.00 0.22 -4.73
C THR A 299 -3.42 0.35 -5.19
N ARG A 300 -3.59 0.71 -6.48
CA ARG A 300 -4.94 0.79 -6.99
C ARG A 300 -5.50 -0.64 -6.98
N ILE A 301 -6.49 -0.88 -6.12
CA ILE A 301 -7.43 -1.97 -6.32
C ILE A 301 -8.15 -1.57 -7.60
N SER A 302 -7.60 -1.87 -8.77
CA SER A 302 -8.41 -1.89 -9.98
C SER A 302 -8.97 -3.29 -10.06
N ALA A 303 -10.04 -3.55 -9.30
CA ALA A 303 -10.92 -4.62 -9.68
C ALA A 303 -11.41 -4.26 -11.09
N ALA A 304 -10.86 -4.92 -12.10
CA ALA A 304 -11.43 -4.88 -13.43
C ALA A 304 -12.88 -5.32 -13.24
N PHE A 305 -13.83 -4.44 -13.55
CA PHE A 305 -15.17 -4.96 -13.81
C PHE A 305 -14.96 -5.90 -15.00
N ASN A 306 -15.52 -7.10 -14.95
CA ASN A 306 -15.75 -7.79 -16.21
C ASN A 306 -16.69 -6.88 -16.99
N ASP A 307 -16.18 -6.31 -18.08
CA ASP A 307 -16.95 -5.44 -18.98
C ASP A 307 -18.15 -6.19 -19.61
N ASP A 308 -18.17 -7.52 -19.41
CA ASP A 308 -19.21 -8.47 -19.79
C ASP A 308 -20.54 -8.32 -19.02
N LEU A 309 -20.61 -7.50 -17.96
CA LEU A 309 -21.89 -7.27 -17.26
C LEU A 309 -22.79 -6.34 -18.09
N VAL A 310 -23.87 -6.91 -18.63
CA VAL A 310 -24.90 -6.20 -19.40
C VAL A 310 -25.76 -5.37 -18.44
N VAL A 311 -25.99 -4.11 -18.79
CA VAL A 311 -26.87 -3.20 -18.02
C VAL A 311 -28.31 -3.70 -18.09
N GLU A 312 -29.03 -3.62 -16.98
CA GLU A 312 -30.41 -4.07 -16.91
C GLU A 312 -31.35 -3.19 -17.75
N GLU A 313 -32.27 -3.81 -18.49
CA GLU A 313 -33.32 -3.08 -19.22
C GLU A 313 -34.21 -2.30 -18.24
N ASN A 314 -34.57 -1.06 -18.59
CA ASN A 314 -35.38 -0.14 -17.78
C ASN A 314 -34.74 0.34 -16.47
N ALA A 315 -33.42 0.23 -16.30
CA ALA A 315 -32.72 0.73 -15.11
C ALA A 315 -33.05 2.20 -14.80
N GLU A 316 -33.12 3.06 -15.82
CA GLU A 316 -33.45 4.48 -15.69
C GLU A 316 -34.84 4.73 -15.06
N SER A 317 -35.84 3.92 -15.45
CA SER A 317 -37.19 4.01 -14.88
C SER A 317 -37.20 3.61 -13.40
N TYR A 318 -36.50 2.53 -13.06
CA TYR A 318 -36.35 2.08 -11.68
C TYR A 318 -35.57 3.08 -10.81
N ILE A 319 -34.55 3.75 -11.35
CA ILE A 319 -33.84 4.84 -10.66
C ILE A 319 -34.75 6.07 -10.46
N SER A 320 -35.62 6.38 -11.44
CA SER A 320 -36.60 7.46 -11.29
C SER A 320 -37.57 7.17 -10.12
N GLN A 321 -38.10 5.94 -10.03
CA GLN A 321 -38.94 5.51 -8.90
C GLN A 321 -38.21 5.70 -7.56
N LEU A 322 -36.94 5.26 -7.51
CA LEU A 322 -36.09 5.35 -6.31
C LEU A 322 -35.87 6.80 -5.82
N ASN A 323 -35.93 7.78 -6.71
CA ASN A 323 -35.69 9.20 -6.40
C ASN A 323 -36.97 10.02 -6.11
N HIS A 324 -38.13 9.56 -6.59
CA HIS A 324 -39.36 10.36 -6.56
C HIS A 324 -40.49 9.72 -5.76
N GLU A 325 -40.41 8.42 -5.46
CA GLU A 325 -41.44 7.71 -4.71
C GLU A 325 -41.03 7.48 -3.24
N GLU A 326 -42.00 7.53 -2.33
CA GLU A 326 -41.82 7.11 -0.94
C GLU A 326 -41.90 5.58 -0.86
N LEU A 327 -40.72 4.94 -0.86
CA LEU A 327 -40.60 3.48 -0.90
C LEU A 327 -40.30 2.87 0.47
N SER A 328 -40.89 1.70 0.73
CA SER A 328 -40.52 0.86 1.86
C SER A 328 -39.10 0.30 1.68
N TRP A 329 -38.45 -0.13 2.77
CA TRP A 329 -37.10 -0.69 2.67
C TRP A 329 -37.01 -1.95 1.77
N PRO A 330 -37.96 -2.91 1.84
CA PRO A 330 -38.00 -4.04 0.90
C PRO A 330 -38.08 -3.62 -0.57
N ASP A 331 -38.86 -2.58 -0.89
CA ASP A 331 -39.00 -2.08 -2.26
C ASP A 331 -37.70 -1.43 -2.74
N ILE A 332 -37.04 -0.66 -1.86
CA ILE A 332 -35.72 -0.09 -2.12
C ILE A 332 -34.73 -1.21 -2.44
N GLU A 333 -34.64 -2.28 -1.64
CA GLU A 333 -33.74 -3.41 -1.91
C GLU A 333 -34.06 -4.11 -3.24
N LEU A 334 -35.35 -4.29 -3.56
CA LEU A 334 -35.78 -4.93 -4.81
C LEU A 334 -35.35 -4.10 -6.02
N ILE A 335 -35.65 -2.79 -6.00
CA ILE A 335 -35.23 -1.84 -7.04
C ILE A 335 -33.70 -1.78 -7.11
N TRP A 336 -33.02 -1.85 -5.95
CA TRP A 336 -31.57 -1.81 -5.90
C TRP A 336 -30.94 -3.01 -6.60
N LYS A 337 -31.48 -4.22 -6.39
CA LYS A 337 -31.05 -5.44 -7.08
C LYS A 337 -31.26 -5.37 -8.59
N LYS A 338 -32.36 -4.75 -9.04
CA LYS A 338 -32.69 -4.58 -10.47
C LYS A 338 -31.83 -3.53 -11.18
N THR A 339 -31.08 -2.71 -10.44
CA THR A 339 -30.29 -1.59 -10.98
C THR A 339 -28.81 -1.68 -10.60
N ALA A 340 -28.37 -2.81 -10.05
CA ALA A 340 -27.04 -2.95 -9.46
C ALA A 340 -25.92 -2.75 -10.51
N VAL A 341 -26.06 -3.35 -11.70
CA VAL A 341 -25.04 -3.22 -12.76
C VAL A 341 -24.99 -1.79 -13.28
N TYR A 342 -26.14 -1.16 -13.55
CA TYR A 342 -26.21 0.25 -13.94
C TYR A 342 -25.45 1.17 -12.96
N LYS A 343 -25.74 1.04 -11.66
CA LYS A 343 -25.10 1.86 -10.61
C LYS A 343 -23.61 1.63 -10.53
N LEU A 344 -23.18 0.37 -10.51
CA LEU A 344 -21.76 0.04 -10.40
C LEU A 344 -20.95 0.58 -11.59
N LYS A 345 -21.52 0.60 -12.80
CA LYS A 345 -20.91 1.28 -13.95
C LYS A 345 -20.83 2.79 -13.74
N SER A 346 -21.89 3.42 -13.22
CA SER A 346 -21.90 4.86 -12.93
C SER A 346 -20.84 5.27 -11.88
N LEU A 347 -20.67 4.48 -10.82
CA LEU A 347 -19.70 4.72 -9.75
C LEU A 347 -18.25 4.69 -10.25
N LYS A 348 -17.97 3.94 -11.32
CA LYS A 348 -16.64 3.92 -11.95
C LYS A 348 -16.36 5.14 -12.82
N MET A 349 -17.39 5.72 -13.43
CA MET A 349 -17.24 6.85 -14.35
C MET A 349 -17.14 8.20 -13.64
N SER A 350 -17.78 8.35 -12.47
CA SER A 350 -17.71 9.57 -11.65
C SER A 350 -17.83 9.21 -10.17
N ALA A 351 -16.70 9.23 -9.45
CA ALA A 351 -16.67 9.02 -8.00
C ALA A 351 -16.97 10.31 -7.20
N THR A 352 -17.25 11.43 -7.86
CA THR A 352 -17.53 12.70 -7.20
C THR A 352 -18.96 12.74 -6.66
N ASP A 353 -19.07 13.01 -5.36
CA ASP A 353 -20.30 13.17 -4.58
C ASP A 353 -21.22 11.93 -4.55
N LEU A 354 -20.72 10.79 -4.05
CA LEU A 354 -21.52 9.58 -3.75
C LEU A 354 -22.84 9.93 -3.04
N HIS A 355 -22.76 10.87 -2.10
CA HIS A 355 -23.88 11.37 -1.32
C HIS A 355 -24.97 12.08 -2.12
N LYS A 356 -24.64 12.66 -3.28
CA LYS A 356 -25.60 13.32 -4.16
C LYS A 356 -26.24 12.32 -5.11
N THR A 357 -25.43 11.42 -5.67
CA THR A 357 -25.92 10.46 -6.68
C THR A 357 -26.68 9.29 -6.06
N TRP A 358 -26.24 8.81 -4.89
CA TRP A 358 -26.79 7.61 -4.23
C TRP A 358 -27.05 7.87 -2.73
N PRO A 359 -27.98 8.78 -2.38
CA PRO A 359 -28.24 9.17 -1.00
C PRO A 359 -28.75 8.00 -0.13
N HIS A 360 -29.30 6.94 -0.73
CA HIS A 360 -29.85 5.76 -0.06
C HIS A 360 -28.79 5.02 0.77
N TYR A 361 -27.51 5.13 0.43
CA TYR A 361 -26.43 4.63 1.26
C TYR A 361 -26.38 5.30 2.64
N LYS A 362 -26.83 6.55 2.79
CA LYS A 362 -26.85 7.24 4.10
C LYS A 362 -27.95 6.72 5.04
N LYS A 363 -28.91 5.93 4.54
CA LYS A 363 -29.95 5.37 5.40
C LYS A 363 -29.34 4.38 6.41
N PRO A 364 -29.92 4.18 7.60
CA PRO A 364 -29.37 3.27 8.61
C PRO A 364 -29.09 1.85 8.10
N LEU A 365 -29.94 1.35 7.20
CA LEU A 365 -29.79 0.04 6.54
C LEU A 365 -29.01 0.10 5.22
N GLY A 366 -28.39 1.24 4.87
CA GLY A 366 -27.64 1.45 3.64
C GLY A 366 -26.52 0.44 3.40
N TYR A 367 -25.97 -0.16 4.46
CA TYR A 367 -25.01 -1.25 4.35
C TYR A 367 -25.58 -2.50 3.65
N LYS A 368 -26.90 -2.74 3.67
CA LYS A 368 -27.52 -3.84 2.90
C LYS A 368 -27.49 -3.59 1.39
N LEU A 369 -27.48 -2.32 0.99
CA LEU A 369 -27.28 -1.94 -0.42
C LEU A 369 -25.83 -2.20 -0.86
N VAL A 370 -24.87 -1.99 0.05
CA VAL A 370 -23.48 -2.39 -0.16
C VAL A 370 -23.36 -3.91 -0.32
N ASP A 371 -24.11 -4.68 0.49
CA ASP A 371 -24.16 -6.15 0.36
C ASP A 371 -24.67 -6.59 -1.03
N ILE A 372 -25.73 -5.95 -1.56
CA ILE A 372 -26.27 -6.22 -2.91
C ILE A 372 -25.24 -5.92 -4.00
N ASP A 373 -24.64 -4.73 -3.95
CA ASP A 373 -23.67 -4.30 -4.97
C ASP A 373 -22.39 -5.13 -4.93
N PHE A 374 -21.94 -5.54 -3.73
CA PHE A 374 -20.82 -6.46 -3.57
C PHE A 374 -21.11 -7.84 -4.16
N GLN A 375 -22.31 -8.40 -3.93
CA GLN A 375 -22.69 -9.70 -4.48
C GLN A 375 -22.74 -9.67 -6.02
N CYS A 376 -23.10 -8.52 -6.60
CA CYS A 376 -23.05 -8.32 -8.05
C CYS A 376 -21.60 -8.32 -8.58
N LEU A 377 -20.67 -7.73 -7.83
CA LEU A 377 -19.23 -7.68 -8.15
C LEU A 377 -18.54 -9.05 -7.99
N HIS A 378 -18.86 -9.77 -6.93
CA HIS A 378 -18.14 -10.97 -6.51
C HIS A 378 -19.13 -12.11 -6.20
N LYS A 379 -19.77 -12.64 -7.25
CA LYS A 379 -20.80 -13.68 -7.13
C LYS A 379 -20.35 -14.95 -6.41
N GLU A 380 -19.06 -15.28 -6.53
CA GLU A 380 -18.44 -16.48 -5.95
C GLU A 380 -17.72 -16.21 -4.61
N ALA A 381 -17.85 -14.99 -4.06
CA ALA A 381 -17.23 -14.68 -2.79
C ALA A 381 -17.82 -15.53 -1.65
N LEU A 382 -16.93 -16.01 -0.77
CA LEU A 382 -17.34 -16.75 0.42
C LEU A 382 -18.03 -15.84 1.45
N ASN A 383 -18.79 -16.46 2.37
CA ASN A 383 -19.47 -15.75 3.45
C ASN A 383 -18.57 -15.68 4.68
N ILE A 384 -18.02 -14.50 4.97
CA ILE A 384 -17.10 -14.28 6.10
C ILE A 384 -17.65 -14.71 7.46
N LEU A 385 -18.96 -14.61 7.72
CA LEU A 385 -19.52 -15.02 9.01
C LEU A 385 -19.28 -16.51 9.24
N LYS A 386 -19.60 -17.31 8.23
CA LYS A 386 -19.38 -18.76 8.24
C LYS A 386 -17.89 -19.10 8.24
N GLU A 387 -17.11 -18.52 7.32
CA GLU A 387 -15.69 -18.81 7.20
C GLU A 387 -14.90 -18.41 8.47
N PHE A 388 -15.30 -17.32 9.13
CA PHE A 388 -14.70 -16.93 10.40
C PHE A 388 -14.99 -17.96 11.48
N ASP A 389 -16.25 -18.39 11.65
CA ASP A 389 -16.62 -19.40 12.65
C ASP A 389 -15.89 -20.73 12.42
N ASP A 390 -15.82 -21.19 11.16
CA ASP A 390 -15.14 -22.43 10.77
C ASP A 390 -13.61 -22.38 11.02
N THR A 391 -13.00 -21.20 10.93
CA THR A 391 -11.54 -21.03 11.06
C THR A 391 -11.09 -20.46 12.41
N LYS A 392 -12.02 -19.97 13.24
CA LYS A 392 -11.74 -19.23 14.48
C LYS A 392 -10.79 -19.96 15.43
N LEU A 393 -11.04 -21.24 15.70
CA LEU A 393 -10.21 -22.04 16.62
C LEU A 393 -8.77 -22.18 16.11
N LYS A 394 -8.62 -22.45 14.80
CA LYS A 394 -7.33 -22.53 14.12
C LYS A 394 -6.62 -21.18 14.16
N LEU A 395 -7.36 -20.09 13.99
CA LEU A 395 -6.83 -18.74 14.05
C LEU A 395 -6.29 -18.39 15.44
N ILE A 396 -7.02 -18.74 16.51
CA ILE A 396 -6.55 -18.58 17.90
C ILE A 396 -5.24 -19.35 18.12
N GLN A 397 -5.15 -20.59 17.63
CA GLN A 397 -3.93 -21.38 17.74
C GLN A 397 -2.75 -20.73 17.01
N VAL A 398 -2.94 -20.30 15.76
CA VAL A 398 -1.89 -19.64 14.98
C VAL A 398 -1.47 -18.31 15.62
N ILE A 399 -2.41 -17.57 16.21
CA ILE A 399 -2.11 -16.36 16.99
C ILE A 399 -1.20 -16.73 18.17
N ASN A 400 -1.55 -17.73 18.97
CA ASN A 400 -0.75 -18.17 20.12
C ASN A 400 0.70 -18.49 19.73
N GLU A 401 0.89 -19.25 18.65
CA GLU A 401 2.20 -19.70 18.19
C GLU A 401 3.08 -18.56 17.65
N ARG A 402 2.47 -17.55 17.03
CA ARG A 402 3.19 -16.47 16.33
C ARG A 402 3.34 -15.19 17.14
N LEU A 403 2.51 -14.99 18.15
CA LEU A 403 2.48 -13.74 18.91
C LEU A 403 3.77 -13.58 19.73
N LYS A 404 4.46 -12.47 19.52
CA LYS A 404 5.71 -12.13 20.23
C LYS A 404 5.59 -10.87 21.07
N ASP A 405 4.75 -9.94 20.63
CA ASP A 405 4.59 -8.64 21.27
C ASP A 405 4.00 -8.76 22.69
N PRO A 406 4.66 -8.22 23.74
CA PRO A 406 4.21 -8.36 25.11
C PRO A 406 2.84 -7.76 25.41
N ALA A 407 2.50 -6.61 24.80
CA ALA A 407 1.21 -5.96 25.04
C ALA A 407 0.07 -6.78 24.45
N ASN A 408 0.23 -7.25 23.21
CA ASN A 408 -0.75 -8.11 22.56
C ASN A 408 -0.82 -9.50 23.22
N LYS A 409 0.28 -10.04 23.76
CA LYS A 409 0.25 -11.28 24.56
C LYS A 409 -0.61 -11.18 25.81
N LYS A 410 -0.54 -10.05 26.52
CA LYS A 410 -1.43 -9.80 27.68
C LYS A 410 -2.89 -9.82 27.25
N LEU A 411 -3.21 -9.20 26.12
CA LEU A 411 -4.57 -9.20 25.57
C LEU A 411 -5.04 -10.60 25.15
N TYR A 412 -4.16 -11.40 24.52
CA TYR A 412 -4.42 -12.80 24.19
C TYR A 412 -4.70 -13.63 25.44
N ASN A 413 -3.86 -13.52 26.48
CA ASN A 413 -4.06 -14.24 27.74
C ASN A 413 -5.38 -13.86 28.40
N TYR A 414 -5.71 -12.57 28.45
CA TYR A 414 -7.01 -12.11 28.94
C TYR A 414 -8.18 -12.77 28.19
N MET A 415 -8.10 -12.89 26.87
CA MET A 415 -9.14 -13.54 26.06
C MET A 415 -9.29 -15.04 26.36
N VAL A 416 -8.19 -15.74 26.62
CA VAL A 416 -8.20 -17.20 26.86
C VAL A 416 -8.55 -17.55 28.31
N GLU A 417 -8.08 -16.75 29.27
CA GLU A 417 -8.23 -17.00 30.71
C GLU A 417 -9.60 -16.53 31.24
N ASN A 418 -10.21 -15.52 30.61
CA ASN A 418 -11.49 -14.99 31.06
C ASN A 418 -12.67 -15.85 30.57
N SER A 419 -13.22 -16.68 31.45
CA SER A 419 -14.40 -17.52 31.13
C SER A 419 -15.68 -16.74 30.82
N GLN A 420 -15.80 -15.49 31.27
CA GLN A 420 -16.99 -14.65 31.10
C GLN A 420 -16.90 -13.73 29.87
N ILE A 421 -15.84 -13.85 29.07
CA ILE A 421 -15.66 -12.99 27.90
C ILE A 421 -16.69 -13.31 26.82
N THR A 422 -17.38 -12.26 26.34
CA THR A 422 -18.42 -12.38 25.32
C THR A 422 -17.83 -12.78 23.97
N GLU A 423 -18.65 -13.38 23.10
CA GLU A 423 -18.22 -13.72 21.73
C GLU A 423 -17.88 -12.49 20.89
N SER A 424 -18.54 -11.36 21.14
CA SER A 424 -18.22 -10.07 20.53
C SER A 424 -16.83 -9.60 20.95
N SER A 425 -16.54 -9.59 22.26
CA SER A 425 -15.21 -9.26 22.80
C SER A 425 -14.11 -10.17 22.23
N LYS A 426 -14.33 -11.50 22.18
CA LYS A 426 -13.38 -12.44 21.58
C LYS A 426 -13.11 -12.10 20.11
N SER A 427 -14.16 -11.82 19.34
CA SER A 427 -14.05 -11.50 17.92
C SER A 427 -13.27 -10.19 17.71
N CYS A 428 -13.57 -9.14 18.49
CA CYS A 428 -12.81 -7.89 18.49
C CYS A 428 -11.33 -8.10 18.79
N ILE A 429 -11.01 -8.88 19.83
CA ILE A 429 -9.62 -9.18 20.21
C ILE A 429 -8.91 -9.95 19.09
N ILE A 430 -9.53 -10.98 18.52
CA ILE A 430 -8.94 -11.75 17.42
C ILE A 430 -8.59 -10.83 16.26
N LEU A 431 -9.52 -9.97 15.81
CA LEU A 431 -9.27 -9.02 14.74
C LEU A 431 -8.12 -8.04 15.09
N TYR A 432 -8.08 -7.55 16.32
CA TYR A 432 -7.02 -6.66 16.79
C TYR A 432 -5.63 -7.35 16.82
N LEU A 433 -5.59 -8.62 17.22
CA LEU A 433 -4.37 -9.42 17.30
C LEU A 433 -3.84 -9.85 15.93
N LEU A 434 -4.67 -9.87 14.87
CA LEU A 434 -4.22 -10.14 13.49
C LEU A 434 -3.07 -9.20 13.09
N HIS A 435 -3.10 -7.95 13.52
CA HIS A 435 -2.06 -6.95 13.22
C HIS A 435 -0.70 -7.28 13.85
N ALA A 436 -0.67 -8.06 14.93
CA ALA A 436 0.55 -8.48 15.61
C ALA A 436 1.17 -9.75 14.97
N ILE A 437 0.39 -10.53 14.21
CA ILE A 437 0.88 -11.67 13.45
C ILE A 437 1.17 -11.33 11.97
N LEU A 438 0.39 -10.42 11.38
CA LEU A 438 0.52 -9.94 9.99
C LEU A 438 1.20 -8.58 9.97
N LEU A 439 2.45 -8.57 10.45
CA LEU A 439 3.21 -7.35 10.72
C LEU A 439 3.21 -6.38 9.52
N PRO A 440 3.04 -5.07 9.76
CA PRO A 440 3.12 -4.08 8.71
C PRO A 440 4.54 -3.99 8.14
N THR A 441 4.66 -4.18 6.83
CA THR A 441 5.95 -4.12 6.11
C THR A 441 6.13 -2.82 5.33
N SER A 442 5.05 -2.07 5.13
CA SER A 442 5.03 -0.79 4.43
C SER A 442 5.76 0.30 5.22
N LYS A 443 6.14 1.37 4.51
CA LYS A 443 6.90 2.49 5.09
C LYS A 443 6.26 3.82 4.73
N ARG A 444 6.23 4.75 5.68
CA ARG A 444 5.94 6.16 5.44
C ARG A 444 7.23 6.92 5.19
N SER A 445 7.20 7.82 4.22
CA SER A 445 8.26 8.80 4.03
C SER A 445 7.77 10.17 4.46
N PHE A 446 8.59 10.90 5.21
CA PHE A 446 8.35 12.30 5.54
C PHE A 446 9.66 13.08 5.47
N THR A 447 9.56 14.36 5.19
CA THR A 447 10.71 15.27 5.20
C THR A 447 10.71 15.98 6.54
N ASN A 448 11.82 15.88 7.30
CA ASN A 448 11.93 16.62 8.55
C ASN A 448 12.10 18.12 8.29
N SER A 449 12.04 18.94 9.34
CA SER A 449 12.23 20.39 9.28
C SER A 449 13.60 20.82 8.73
N GLN A 450 14.56 19.89 8.59
CA GLN A 450 15.88 20.11 8.01
C GLN A 450 15.99 19.66 6.54
N GLY A 451 14.86 19.35 5.87
CA GLY A 451 14.85 18.91 4.47
C GLY A 451 15.31 17.47 4.24
N LYS A 452 15.63 16.72 5.30
CA LYS A 452 16.05 15.31 5.22
C LYS A 452 14.84 14.39 5.16
N LYS A 453 14.78 13.59 4.09
CA LYS A 453 13.79 12.54 3.90
C LYS A 453 14.06 11.37 4.85
N ASN A 454 13.16 11.16 5.80
CA ASN A 454 13.15 10.02 6.71
C ASN A 454 12.12 9.00 6.23
N ILE A 455 12.48 7.72 6.34
CA ILE A 455 11.61 6.60 5.99
C ILE A 455 11.42 5.76 7.26
N VAL A 456 10.20 5.71 7.76
CA VAL A 456 9.82 4.98 8.97
C VAL A 456 8.88 3.85 8.60
N LYS A 457 9.06 2.68 9.21
CA LYS A 457 8.13 1.55 9.06
C LYS A 457 6.89 1.82 9.92
N PHE A 458 5.72 1.45 9.42
CA PHE A 458 4.53 1.44 10.27
C PHE A 458 4.70 0.42 11.41
N SER A 459 4.20 0.78 12.58
CA SER A 459 4.15 -0.04 13.77
C SER A 459 2.88 -0.91 13.80
N ILE A 460 2.84 -1.91 14.68
CA ILE A 460 1.63 -2.71 14.91
C ILE A 460 0.45 -1.80 15.28
N GLN A 461 0.70 -0.79 16.13
CA GLN A 461 -0.32 0.18 16.54
C GLN A 461 -0.83 1.03 15.38
N ASP A 462 0.04 1.46 14.46
CA ASP A 462 -0.39 2.19 13.25
C ASP A 462 -1.34 1.33 12.41
N SER A 463 -1.01 0.04 12.28
CA SER A 463 -1.85 -0.93 11.58
C SER A 463 -3.22 -1.07 12.26
N GLN A 464 -3.24 -1.26 13.57
CA GLN A 464 -4.46 -1.36 14.38
C GLN A 464 -5.34 -0.11 14.26
N ASN A 465 -4.75 1.08 14.43
CA ASN A 465 -5.46 2.36 14.37
C ASN A 465 -6.00 2.71 12.97
N SER A 466 -5.41 2.16 11.91
CA SER A 466 -5.91 2.31 10.55
C SER A 466 -7.10 1.40 10.23
N PHE A 467 -7.25 0.31 10.97
CA PHE A 467 -8.26 -0.73 10.77
C PHE A 467 -9.47 -0.53 11.70
N MET A 468 -9.18 -0.22 12.97
CA MET A 468 -10.14 0.02 14.04
C MET A 468 -9.85 1.34 14.76
N MET A 469 -10.83 2.24 14.77
CA MET A 469 -10.82 3.44 15.59
C MET A 469 -11.52 3.14 16.91
N ILE A 470 -10.75 3.06 17.99
CA ILE A 470 -11.24 2.66 19.31
C ILE A 470 -11.14 3.86 20.26
N ALA A 471 -12.24 4.19 20.93
CA ALA A 471 -12.24 5.17 22.01
C ALA A 471 -13.26 4.80 23.10
N PRO A 472 -13.01 5.11 24.39
CA PRO A 472 -13.91 4.82 25.49
C PRO A 472 -15.34 5.36 25.28
N THR A 473 -15.48 6.54 24.68
CA THR A 473 -16.76 7.23 24.53
C THR A 473 -17.03 7.67 23.09
N ALA A 474 -18.31 7.80 22.72
CA ALA A 474 -18.71 8.29 21.41
C ALA A 474 -18.21 9.73 21.15
N VAL A 475 -18.10 10.56 22.18
CA VAL A 475 -17.57 11.93 22.08
C VAL A 475 -16.10 11.91 21.61
N GLU A 476 -15.28 11.05 22.21
CA GLU A 476 -13.88 10.90 21.83
C GLU A 476 -13.72 10.35 20.41
N VAL A 477 -14.61 9.46 19.96
CA VAL A 477 -14.67 9.01 18.55
C VAL A 477 -14.88 10.20 17.61
N GLU A 478 -15.86 11.07 17.90
CA GLU A 478 -16.10 12.26 17.06
C GLU A 478 -14.91 13.21 17.06
N GLU A 479 -14.22 13.37 18.19
CA GLU A 479 -12.99 14.16 18.25
C GLU A 479 -11.85 13.54 17.41
N MET A 480 -11.71 12.21 17.41
CA MET A 480 -10.75 11.51 16.54
C MET A 480 -11.05 11.75 15.07
N ILE A 481 -12.33 11.68 14.68
CA ILE A 481 -12.79 11.94 13.30
C ILE A 481 -12.48 13.41 12.92
N LYS A 482 -12.87 14.37 13.76
CA LYS A 482 -12.60 15.81 13.54
C LYS A 482 -11.11 16.10 13.40
N ARG A 483 -10.27 15.51 14.25
CA ARG A 483 -8.82 15.66 14.18
C ARG A 483 -8.24 15.18 12.85
N LYS A 484 -8.71 14.04 12.32
CA LYS A 484 -8.26 13.54 11.02
C LYS A 484 -8.68 14.48 9.87
N TYR A 485 -9.92 14.98 9.89
CA TYR A 485 -10.38 15.96 8.89
C TYR A 485 -9.59 17.27 8.93
N ASN A 486 -9.28 17.79 10.12
CA ASN A 486 -8.52 19.03 10.28
C ASN A 486 -7.09 18.94 9.75
N VAL A 487 -6.49 17.75 9.73
CA VAL A 487 -5.16 17.50 9.16
C VAL A 487 -5.21 17.34 7.63
N GLY A 488 -6.41 17.33 7.03
CA GLY A 488 -6.61 17.11 5.61
C GLY A 488 -6.48 15.63 5.21
N ASP A 489 -6.54 14.71 6.17
CA ASP A 489 -6.47 13.28 5.91
C ASP A 489 -7.83 12.76 5.45
N THR A 490 -7.83 11.96 4.38
CA THR A 490 -9.00 11.16 4.00
C THR A 490 -9.12 9.98 4.95
N ILE A 491 -10.25 9.89 5.65
CA ILE A 491 -10.53 8.74 6.52
C ILE A 491 -11.01 7.59 5.65
N GLN A 492 -10.17 6.57 5.51
CA GLN A 492 -10.53 5.32 4.85
C GLN A 492 -11.65 4.60 5.62
N PRO A 493 -12.46 3.75 4.94
CA PRO A 493 -13.42 2.89 5.62
C PRO A 493 -12.76 2.16 6.80
N CYS A 494 -13.37 2.23 7.97
CA CYS A 494 -12.84 1.58 9.17
C CYS A 494 -13.94 1.18 10.14
N ILE A 495 -13.60 0.24 11.03
CA ILE A 495 -14.47 -0.16 12.13
C ILE A 495 -14.26 0.84 13.26
N ILE A 496 -15.35 1.29 13.89
CA ILE A 496 -15.32 2.09 15.10
C ILE A 496 -15.80 1.22 16.26
N ILE A 497 -15.05 1.27 17.36
CA ILE A 497 -15.42 0.65 18.63
C ILE A 497 -15.54 1.75 19.69
N VAL A 498 -16.73 1.93 20.23
CA VAL A 498 -16.94 2.70 21.47
C VAL A 498 -16.76 1.75 22.64
N GLY A 499 -15.95 2.15 23.63
CA GLY A 499 -15.52 1.30 24.74
C GLY A 499 -14.06 0.86 24.56
N THR A 500 -13.77 -0.41 24.83
CA THR A 500 -12.43 -0.99 24.66
C THR A 500 -12.45 -2.19 23.72
N VAL A 501 -11.28 -2.63 23.25
CA VAL A 501 -11.17 -3.85 22.42
C VAL A 501 -11.73 -5.09 23.15
N SER A 502 -11.51 -5.15 24.46
CA SER A 502 -11.97 -6.26 25.31
C SER A 502 -13.44 -6.13 25.72
N GLU A 503 -13.98 -4.92 25.71
CA GLU A 503 -15.34 -4.60 26.15
C GLU A 503 -15.94 -3.57 25.18
N PRO A 504 -16.33 -4.00 23.97
CA PRO A 504 -16.97 -3.13 22.99
C PRO A 504 -18.41 -2.84 23.45
N LEU A 505 -18.72 -1.55 23.62
CA LEU A 505 -20.05 -1.07 23.99
C LEU A 505 -20.91 -0.79 22.75
N GLU A 506 -20.30 -0.17 21.74
CA GLU A 506 -20.92 0.02 20.43
C GLU A 506 -19.95 -0.29 19.31
N ILE A 507 -20.47 -0.90 18.24
CA ILE A 507 -19.70 -1.28 17.07
C ILE A 507 -20.33 -0.58 15.86
N LEU A 508 -19.53 0.22 15.17
CA LEU A 508 -19.97 0.98 14.01
C LEU A 508 -19.02 0.74 12.84
N VAL A 509 -19.49 0.96 11.62
CA VAL A 509 -18.66 1.06 10.43
C VAL A 509 -18.72 2.48 9.92
N PHE A 510 -17.56 3.11 9.77
CA PHE A 510 -17.44 4.47 9.25
C PHE A 510 -17.02 4.47 7.80
N PHE A 511 -17.74 5.23 6.98
CA PHE A 511 -17.37 5.49 5.59
C PHE A 511 -17.94 6.83 5.13
N ASP A 512 -17.06 7.74 4.70
CA ASP A 512 -17.43 9.03 4.12
C ASP A 512 -18.50 9.79 4.94
N GLY A 513 -18.28 9.92 6.25
CA GLY A 513 -19.24 10.56 7.17
C GLY A 513 -20.46 9.74 7.56
N ILE A 514 -20.71 8.59 6.92
CA ILE A 514 -21.77 7.63 7.27
C ILE A 514 -21.27 6.73 8.41
N LYS A 515 -22.17 6.40 9.35
CA LYS A 515 -21.93 5.46 10.45
C LYS A 515 -23.03 4.40 10.48
N TYR A 516 -22.69 3.15 10.17
CA TYR A 516 -23.62 2.03 10.29
C TYR A 516 -23.42 1.33 11.63
N LYS A 517 -24.45 1.30 12.47
CA LYS A 517 -24.42 0.57 13.76
C LYS A 517 -24.71 -0.91 13.52
N VAL A 518 -23.89 -1.77 14.12
CA VAL A 518 -24.04 -3.22 14.08
C VAL A 518 -23.72 -3.84 15.43
N PHE A 519 -24.10 -5.10 15.63
CA PHE A 519 -23.94 -5.80 16.91
C PHE A 519 -22.84 -6.87 16.90
N SER A 520 -22.19 -7.08 15.76
CA SER A 520 -21.13 -8.08 15.59
C SER A 520 -19.87 -7.43 14.98
N PRO A 521 -18.68 -7.64 15.58
CA PRO A 521 -17.42 -7.16 15.01
C PRO A 521 -17.14 -7.80 13.65
N ILE A 522 -17.56 -9.04 13.43
CA ILE A 522 -17.39 -9.74 12.15
C ILE A 522 -18.34 -9.18 11.11
N LYS A 523 -19.57 -8.79 11.48
CA LYS A 523 -20.46 -8.07 10.54
C LYS A 523 -19.93 -6.66 10.24
N ALA A 524 -19.33 -5.98 11.21
CA ALA A 524 -18.67 -4.70 10.97
C ALA A 524 -17.51 -4.85 9.97
N LEU A 525 -16.69 -5.89 10.15
CA LEU A 525 -15.63 -6.25 9.22
C LEU A 525 -16.18 -6.56 7.82
N ASP A 526 -17.25 -7.33 7.73
CA ASP A 526 -17.91 -7.70 6.48
C ASP A 526 -18.33 -6.46 5.68
N ILE A 527 -19.08 -5.56 6.33
CA ILE A 527 -19.55 -4.32 5.70
C ILE A 527 -18.34 -3.45 5.30
N CYS A 528 -17.38 -3.27 6.19
CA CYS A 528 -16.20 -2.45 5.91
C CYS A 528 -15.38 -2.97 4.73
N PHE A 529 -15.17 -4.29 4.65
CA PHE A 529 -14.50 -4.94 3.53
C PHE A 529 -15.25 -4.71 2.21
N LYS A 530 -16.57 -4.92 2.22
CA LYS A 530 -17.41 -4.75 1.02
C LYS A 530 -17.43 -3.30 0.53
N ILE A 531 -17.39 -2.31 1.43
CA ILE A 531 -17.26 -0.89 1.07
C ILE A 531 -15.98 -0.65 0.24
N PHE A 532 -14.84 -1.23 0.60
CA PHE A 532 -13.61 -1.08 -0.19
C PHE A 532 -13.79 -1.56 -1.63
N HIS A 533 -14.50 -2.68 -1.81
CA HIS A 533 -14.73 -3.27 -3.13
C HIS A 533 -15.79 -2.52 -3.95
N VAL A 534 -16.95 -2.20 -3.36
CA VAL A 534 -18.07 -1.52 -4.04
C VAL A 534 -17.66 -0.14 -4.53
N PHE A 535 -16.94 0.61 -3.69
CA PHE A 535 -16.50 1.97 -4.02
C PHE A 535 -15.08 2.04 -4.59
N ASN A 536 -14.45 0.88 -4.85
CA ASN A 536 -13.11 0.78 -5.43
C ASN A 536 -12.05 1.63 -4.69
N ILE A 537 -12.06 1.53 -3.36
CA ILE A 537 -11.18 2.28 -2.44
C ILE A 537 -9.93 1.45 -2.16
N GLU A 538 -8.75 2.09 -2.12
CA GLU A 538 -7.52 1.38 -1.74
C GLU A 538 -7.51 1.04 -0.24
N TYR A 539 -7.08 -0.16 0.13
CA TYR A 539 -6.88 -0.49 1.54
C TYR A 539 -5.83 0.44 2.19
N PRO A 540 -5.99 0.78 3.49
CA PRO A 540 -4.98 1.53 4.22
C PRO A 540 -3.61 0.83 4.16
N ILE A 541 -2.57 1.59 3.83
CA ILE A 541 -1.22 1.04 3.63
C ILE A 541 -0.61 0.48 4.91
N GLU A 542 -1.09 0.96 6.06
CA GLU A 542 -0.73 0.54 7.42
C GLU A 542 -1.27 -0.86 7.75
N SER A 543 -2.48 -1.19 7.30
CA SER A 543 -3.17 -2.47 7.55
C SER A 543 -3.32 -3.36 6.30
N ILE A 544 -2.66 -3.00 5.20
CA ILE A 544 -2.75 -3.71 3.91
C ILE A 544 -2.56 -5.23 4.03
N ASN A 545 -1.66 -5.70 4.89
CA ASN A 545 -1.42 -7.14 5.07
C ASN A 545 -2.63 -7.85 5.71
N VAL A 546 -3.33 -7.20 6.64
CA VAL A 546 -4.54 -7.73 7.28
C VAL A 546 -5.70 -7.76 6.29
N TRP A 547 -5.88 -6.69 5.51
CA TRP A 547 -6.91 -6.66 4.47
C TRP A 547 -6.69 -7.70 3.37
N LEU A 548 -5.45 -7.86 2.89
CA LEU A 548 -5.11 -8.92 1.92
C LEU A 548 -5.30 -10.32 2.50
N PHE A 549 -5.07 -10.50 3.81
CA PHE A 549 -5.37 -11.77 4.48
C PHE A 549 -6.87 -12.05 4.51
N ILE A 550 -7.70 -11.07 4.91
CA ILE A 550 -9.17 -11.18 4.90
C ILE A 550 -9.69 -11.48 3.49
N GLN A 551 -9.22 -10.73 2.50
CA GLN A 551 -9.63 -10.88 1.09
C GLN A 551 -9.42 -12.32 0.60
N LYS A 552 -8.23 -12.88 0.86
CA LYS A 552 -7.85 -14.22 0.36
C LYS A 552 -8.42 -15.35 1.20
N LEU A 553 -8.48 -15.20 2.52
CA LEU A 553 -8.92 -16.27 3.41
C LEU A 553 -10.45 -16.34 3.48
N PHE A 554 -11.12 -15.22 3.77
CA PHE A 554 -12.55 -15.21 4.09
C PHE A 554 -13.46 -14.97 2.90
N TYR A 555 -12.93 -14.43 1.79
CA TYR A 555 -13.71 -14.18 0.58
C TYR A 555 -13.21 -14.95 -0.65
N ASN A 556 -12.02 -15.56 -0.56
CA ASN A 556 -11.36 -16.23 -1.68
C ASN A 556 -11.20 -15.33 -2.93
N ILE A 557 -10.96 -14.03 -2.72
CA ILE A 557 -10.76 -13.05 -3.80
C ILE A 557 -9.27 -12.86 -4.05
N VAL A 558 -8.86 -12.98 -5.31
CA VAL A 558 -7.48 -12.69 -5.76
C VAL A 558 -7.54 -11.74 -6.95
N ASN A 559 -6.90 -10.59 -6.80
CA ASN A 559 -6.79 -9.60 -7.88
C ASN A 559 -5.39 -9.61 -8.48
N LYS A 560 -5.30 -9.35 -9.80
CA LYS A 560 -4.03 -9.23 -10.52
C LYS A 560 -3.08 -8.14 -9.98
N TYR A 561 -3.63 -7.18 -9.24
CA TYR A 561 -2.89 -6.07 -8.65
C TYR A 561 -2.52 -6.30 -7.18
N ASP A 562 -2.91 -7.45 -6.61
CA ASP A 562 -2.59 -7.77 -5.22
C ASP A 562 -1.08 -7.86 -5.05
N LYS A 563 -0.55 -7.08 -4.10
CA LYS A 563 0.86 -7.17 -3.74
C LYS A 563 1.12 -8.53 -3.11
N SER A 564 2.00 -9.32 -3.73
CA SER A 564 2.49 -10.56 -3.11
C SER A 564 3.15 -10.25 -1.76
N CYS A 565 2.63 -10.90 -0.71
CA CYS A 565 3.12 -10.83 0.65
C CYS A 565 3.34 -12.26 1.17
N PRO A 566 4.60 -12.73 1.22
CA PRO A 566 4.92 -14.10 1.64
C PRO A 566 4.38 -14.44 3.03
N LEU A 567 4.36 -13.48 3.96
CA LEU A 567 3.84 -13.69 5.30
C LEU A 567 2.33 -13.99 5.30
N VAL A 568 1.54 -13.22 4.53
CA VAL A 568 0.09 -13.45 4.41
C VAL A 568 -0.17 -14.85 3.87
N ASN A 569 0.50 -15.23 2.78
CA ASN A 569 0.28 -16.53 2.16
C ASN A 569 0.79 -17.69 3.05
N GLN A 570 1.89 -17.49 3.79
CA GLN A 570 2.40 -18.46 4.76
C GLN A 570 1.37 -18.72 5.88
N VAL A 571 0.76 -17.66 6.44
CA VAL A 571 -0.26 -17.80 7.49
C VAL A 571 -1.54 -18.45 6.95
N ILE A 572 -1.99 -18.08 5.74
CA ILE A 572 -3.14 -18.72 5.10
C ILE A 572 -2.90 -20.22 4.88
N ASN A 573 -1.70 -20.59 4.43
CA ASN A 573 -1.34 -21.98 4.22
C ASN A 573 -1.32 -22.78 5.53
N GLU A 574 -0.78 -22.20 6.61
CA GLU A 574 -0.85 -22.82 7.94
C GLU A 574 -2.28 -23.08 8.38
N LEU A 575 -3.20 -22.13 8.17
CA LEU A 575 -4.62 -22.30 8.51
C LEU A 575 -5.33 -23.38 7.67
N LYS A 576 -4.87 -23.63 6.44
CA LYS A 576 -5.41 -24.66 5.54
C LYS A 576 -4.86 -26.07 5.79
N LEU A 577 -3.73 -26.18 6.51
CA LEU A 577 -3.06 -27.46 6.78
C LEU A 577 -3.61 -28.17 8.03
N PHE A 578 -4.23 -27.43 8.94
CA PHE A 578 -5.13 -28.00 9.95
C PHE A 578 -6.45 -28.41 9.32
#